data_AF-A0A9P6NKS7-F1
#
_entry.id   AF-A0A9P6NKS7-F1
#
_cell.length_a   1.000
_cell.length_b   1.000
_cell.length_c   1.000
_cell.angle_alpha   90.00
_cell.angle_beta   90.00
_cell.angle_gamma   90.00
#
_symmetry.space_group_name_H-M   'P 1'
#
loop_
_entity.id
_entity.type
_entity.pdbx_description
1 polymer ?
#
loop_
_entity_poly.entity_id
_entity_poly.type
_entity_poly.pdbx_seq_one_letter_code
_entity_poly.pdbx_strand_id
1 'polypeptide(L)'
;MLFKKGLEALVAMQAPYLPKTKVQATINQKLVILDWHHAQPHPNQSATAGWFQSIFPELKIKQLLISKWLKNEAKIQQQALDTLGGQK
;
A
#
# COMPACT_ATOMS: atom_id res chain seq x y z
N MET A 1 39.32 9.06 15.21
CA MET A 1 38.23 8.57 14.33
C MET A 1 36.94 8.30 15.13
N LEU A 2 36.47 9.23 15.97
CA LEU A 2 35.30 9.03 16.84
C LEU A 2 34.12 9.99 16.57
N PHE A 3 34.32 11.05 15.76
CA PHE A 3 33.28 12.04 15.48
C PHE A 3 32.46 11.81 14.20
N LYS A 4 32.88 10.89 13.32
CA LYS A 4 32.10 10.56 12.09
C LYS A 4 30.95 9.59 12.35
N LYS A 5 31.11 8.62 13.27
CA LYS A 5 30.07 7.61 13.55
C LYS A 5 28.83 8.19 14.24
N GLY A 6 28.98 9.23 15.06
CA GLY A 6 27.86 9.88 15.76
C GLY A 6 26.97 10.71 14.82
N LEU A 7 27.54 11.34 13.79
CA LEU A 7 26.79 12.16 12.85
C LEU A 7 26.02 11.31 11.82
N GLU A 8 26.59 10.18 11.39
CA GLU A 8 25.91 9.19 10.53
C GLU A 8 24.65 8.62 11.20
N ALA A 9 24.69 8.38 12.51
CA ALA A 9 23.56 7.86 13.27
C ALA A 9 22.40 8.88 13.38
N LEU A 10 22.72 10.17 13.51
CA LEU A 10 21.73 11.25 13.55
C LEU A 10 21.16 11.59 12.16
N VAL A 11 21.98 11.45 11.09
CA VAL A 11 21.51 11.56 9.70
C VAL A 11 20.62 10.38 9.30
N ALA A 12 20.91 9.17 9.79
CA ALA A 12 20.10 7.98 9.54
C ALA A 12 18.71 8.04 10.18
N MET A 13 18.49 8.87 11.21
CA MET A 13 17.17 9.12 11.80
C MET A 13 16.27 10.05 10.97
N GLN A 14 16.80 10.68 9.91
CA GLN A 14 16.04 11.52 8.97
C GLN A 14 15.84 10.86 7.59
N ALA A 15 16.41 9.68 7.35
CA ALA A 15 16.00 8.88 6.19
C ALA A 15 14.58 8.38 6.45
N PRO A 16 13.62 8.51 5.50
CA PRO A 16 12.29 7.93 5.67
C PRO A 16 12.49 6.43 5.91
N TYR A 17 12.18 5.98 7.13
CA TYR A 17 12.37 4.60 7.56
C TYR A 17 11.48 3.71 6.70
N LEU A 18 11.99 3.24 5.57
CA LEU A 18 11.30 2.27 4.75
C LEU A 18 11.48 0.91 5.44
N PRO A 19 10.41 0.28 5.95
CA PRO A 19 10.52 -1.02 6.57
C PRO A 19 11.17 -2.00 5.59
N LYS A 20 12.20 -2.72 6.06
CA LYS A 20 12.88 -3.78 5.30
C LYS A 20 11.94 -4.95 4.99
N THR A 21 10.84 -5.08 5.73
CA THR A 21 9.80 -6.09 5.54
C THR A 21 8.70 -5.58 4.61
N LYS A 22 8.14 -6.47 3.80
CA LYS A 22 7.01 -6.16 2.92
C LYS A 22 5.77 -5.82 3.78
N VAL A 23 5.34 -4.57 3.76
CA VAL A 23 4.10 -4.15 4.41
C VAL A 23 2.93 -4.71 3.62
N GLN A 24 1.99 -5.37 4.33
CA GLN A 24 0.75 -5.83 3.70
C GLN A 24 -0.29 -4.71 3.72
N ALA A 25 -0.94 -4.49 2.58
CA ALA A 25 -2.05 -3.55 2.49
C ALA A 25 -3.21 -4.01 3.37
N THR A 26 -3.78 -3.10 4.14
CA THR A 26 -5.01 -3.35 4.92
C THR A 26 -6.20 -3.56 3.98
N ILE A 27 -7.28 -4.14 4.50
CA ILE A 27 -8.52 -4.32 3.71
C ILE A 27 -9.05 -2.97 3.21
N ASN A 28 -9.03 -1.94 4.06
CA ASN A 28 -9.47 -0.59 3.69
C ASN A 28 -8.61 0.02 2.57
N GLN A 29 -7.28 -0.13 2.65
CA GLN A 29 -6.39 0.34 1.59
C GLN A 29 -6.68 -0.37 0.26
N LYS A 30 -6.92 -1.68 0.28
CA LYS A 30 -7.29 -2.43 -0.93
C LYS A 30 -8.60 -1.92 -1.52
N LEU A 31 -9.62 -1.70 -0.68
CA LEU A 31 -10.92 -1.19 -1.14
C LEU A 31 -10.80 0.19 -1.77
N VAL A 32 -10.09 1.13 -1.14
CA VAL A 32 -9.90 2.48 -1.69
C VAL A 32 -9.20 2.42 -3.06
N ILE A 33 -8.19 1.55 -3.21
CA ILE A 33 -7.46 1.42 -4.48
C ILE A 33 -8.35 0.81 -5.57
N LEU A 34 -9.17 -0.19 -5.22
CA LEU A 34 -10.09 -0.83 -6.16
C LEU A 34 -11.22 0.12 -6.57
N ASP A 35 -11.83 0.83 -5.62
CA ASP A 35 -12.88 1.83 -5.85
C ASP A 35 -12.37 2.95 -6.77
N TRP A 36 -11.18 3.50 -6.47
CA TRP A 36 -10.57 4.52 -7.31
C TRP A 36 -10.28 4.00 -8.74
N HIS A 37 -9.80 2.75 -8.87
CA HIS A 37 -9.52 2.13 -10.17
C HIS A 37 -10.80 2.03 -11.01
N HIS A 38 -11.93 1.63 -10.41
CA HIS A 38 -13.23 1.53 -11.09
C HIS A 38 -13.86 2.89 -11.40
N ALA A 39 -13.57 3.93 -10.60
CA ALA A 39 -14.03 5.28 -10.84
C ALA A 39 -13.32 5.99 -12.03
N GLN A 40 -12.22 5.42 -12.54
CA GLN A 40 -11.52 5.99 -13.70
C GLN A 40 -12.29 5.71 -15.01
N PRO A 41 -12.35 6.68 -15.94
CA PRO A 41 -13.02 6.50 -17.23
C PRO A 41 -12.34 5.43 -18.11
N HIS A 42 -11.02 5.23 -17.96
CA HIS A 42 -10.24 4.21 -18.65
C HIS A 42 -9.29 3.54 -17.64
N PRO A 43 -9.75 2.49 -16.94
CA PRO A 43 -8.98 1.86 -15.87
C PRO A 43 -7.66 1.26 -16.39
N ASN A 44 -6.55 1.80 -15.91
CA ASN A 44 -5.21 1.30 -16.23
C ASN A 44 -4.46 0.95 -14.94
N GLN A 45 -4.23 -0.35 -14.73
CA GLN A 45 -3.56 -0.88 -13.55
C GLN A 45 -2.15 -0.31 -13.35
N SER A 46 -1.41 0.00 -14.42
CA SER A 46 -0.09 0.63 -14.31
C SER A 46 -0.19 2.08 -13.83
N ALA A 47 -1.19 2.82 -14.31
CA ALA A 47 -1.45 4.19 -13.86
C ALA A 47 -1.91 4.22 -12.40
N THR A 48 -2.83 3.32 -12.01
CA THR A 48 -3.27 3.15 -10.63
C THR A 48 -2.09 2.80 -9.71
N ALA A 49 -1.22 1.88 -10.12
CA ALA A 49 -0.03 1.53 -9.33
C ALA A 49 0.89 2.74 -9.14
N GLY A 50 1.14 3.52 -10.20
CA GLY A 50 1.96 4.74 -10.12
C GLY A 50 1.38 5.80 -9.19
N TRP A 51 0.08 6.03 -9.27
CA TRP A 51 -0.61 6.98 -8.39
C TRP A 51 -0.50 6.58 -6.93
N PHE A 52 -0.86 5.33 -6.61
CA PHE A 52 -0.84 4.85 -5.23
C PHE A 52 0.56 4.52 -4.71
N GLN A 53 1.57 4.40 -5.56
CA GLN A 53 2.97 4.34 -5.13
C GLN A 53 3.41 5.67 -4.48
N SER A 54 2.79 6.79 -4.86
CA SER A 54 3.06 8.10 -4.24
C SER A 54 2.29 8.29 -2.93
N ILE A 55 1.12 7.67 -2.79
CA ILE A 55 0.26 7.77 -1.60
C ILE A 55 0.67 6.76 -0.51
N PHE A 56 0.97 5.52 -0.93
CA PHE A 56 1.35 4.41 -0.06
C PHE A 56 2.70 3.83 -0.49
N PRO A 57 3.80 4.60 -0.37
CA PRO A 57 5.11 4.16 -0.82
C PRO A 57 5.59 2.88 -0.13
N GLU A 58 5.14 2.65 1.10
CA GLU A 58 5.45 1.47 1.93
C GLU A 58 4.85 0.17 1.38
N LEU A 59 3.74 0.26 0.63
CA LEU A 59 3.04 -0.91 0.09
C LEU A 59 3.69 -1.46 -1.18
N LYS A 60 4.58 -0.68 -1.82
CA LYS A 60 5.28 -1.04 -3.07
C LYS A 60 4.32 -1.63 -4.10
N ILE A 61 3.25 -0.88 -4.39
CA ILE A 61 2.14 -1.34 -5.23
C ILE A 61 2.65 -1.51 -6.66
N LYS A 62 2.47 -2.71 -7.21
CA LYS A 62 2.81 -3.06 -8.59
C LYS A 62 1.54 -3.37 -9.36
N GLN A 63 1.60 -3.22 -10.68
CA GLN A 63 0.50 -3.61 -11.58
C GLN A 63 0.00 -5.05 -11.33
N LEU A 64 0.91 -6.02 -11.16
CA LEU A 64 0.52 -7.40 -10.80
C LEU A 64 -0.23 -7.52 -9.47
N LEU A 65 0.05 -6.65 -8.50
CA LEU A 65 -0.64 -6.67 -7.21
C LEU A 65 -2.09 -6.21 -7.36
N ILE A 66 -2.33 -5.18 -8.18
CA ILE A 66 -3.67 -4.69 -8.51
C ILE A 66 -4.45 -5.75 -9.28
N SER A 67 -3.83 -6.39 -10.28
CA SER A 67 -4.45 -7.53 -11.00
C SER A 67 -4.85 -8.65 -10.04
N LYS A 68 -4.00 -8.97 -9.06
CA LYS A 68 -4.32 -9.97 -8.03
C LYS A 68 -5.49 -9.55 -7.15
N TRP A 69 -5.61 -8.27 -6.80
CA TRP A 69 -6.73 -7.77 -6.01
C TRP A 69 -8.03 -7.77 -6.80
N LEU A 70 -8.02 -7.34 -8.06
CA LEU A 70 -9.19 -7.41 -8.95
C LEU A 70 -9.71 -8.85 -9.10
N LYS A 71 -8.82 -9.83 -9.28
CA LYS A 71 -9.21 -11.25 -9.34
C LYS A 71 -9.85 -11.79 -8.06
N ASN A 72 -9.57 -11.17 -6.91
CA ASN A 72 -10.06 -11.58 -5.60
C ASN A 72 -10.98 -10.52 -4.98
N GLU A 73 -11.54 -9.63 -5.79
CA GLU A 73 -12.27 -8.45 -5.31
C GLU A 73 -13.47 -8.83 -4.44
N ALA A 74 -14.28 -9.80 -4.88
CA ALA A 74 -15.40 -10.32 -4.10
C ALA A 74 -14.97 -10.83 -2.71
N LYS A 75 -13.80 -11.48 -2.62
CA LYS A 75 -13.25 -11.94 -1.34
C LYS A 75 -12.81 -10.78 -0.46
N ILE A 76 -12.20 -9.75 -1.04
CA ILE A 76 -11.78 -8.54 -0.31
C ILE A 76 -13.01 -7.80 0.23
N GLN A 77 -14.07 -7.69 -0.57
CA GLN A 77 -15.34 -7.10 -0.14
C GLN A 77 -16.00 -7.91 0.98
N GLN A 78 -16.06 -9.23 0.85
CA GLN A 78 -16.57 -10.10 1.93
C GLN A 78 -15.78 -9.93 3.23
N GLN A 79 -14.44 -9.93 3.14
CA GLN A 79 -13.59 -9.70 4.31
C GLN A 79 -13.84 -8.33 4.96
N ALA A 80 -14.14 -7.30 4.17
CA ALA A 80 -14.49 -5.99 4.69
C ALA A 80 -15.83 -6.00 5.44
N LEU A 81 -16.84 -6.68 4.89
CA LEU A 81 -18.14 -6.88 5.55
C LEU A 81 -17.98 -7.63 6.87
N ASP A 82 -17.19 -8.70 6.89
CA ASP A 82 -16.92 -9.48 8.11
C ASP A 82 -16.17 -8.66 9.17
N THR A 83 -15.24 -7.80 8.73
CA THR A 83 -14.46 -6.90 9.61
C THR A 83 -15.36 -5.84 10.25
N LEU A 84 -16.42 -5.40 9.57
CA LEU A 84 -17.38 -4.41 10.07
C LEU A 84 -18.54 -5.05 10.86
N GLY A 85 -18.91 -6.29 10.55
CA GLY A 85 -19.99 -7.04 11.20
C GLY A 85 -19.58 -7.80 12.47
N GLY A 86 -18.28 -7.90 12.77
CA GLY A 86 -17.72 -8.65 13.89
C GLY A 86 -17.58 -7.91 15.22
N GLN A 87 -18.07 -6.68 15.34
CA GLN A 87 -18.25 -6.02 16.65
C GLN A 87 -19.67 -6.27 17.16
N LYS A 88 -19.95 -7.51 17.60
CA LYS A 88 -21.12 -7.83 18.42
C LYS A 88 -20.73 -8.84 19.48
#